data_AF-A0A821MW71-F1
#
_entry.id   AF-A0A821MW71-F1
#
_cell.length_a   1.000
_cell.length_b   1.000
_cell.length_c   1.000
_cell.angle_alpha   90.00
_cell.angle_beta   90.00
_cell.angle_gamma   90.00
#
_symmetry.space_group_name_H-M   'P 1'
#
loop_
_entity.id
_entity.type
_entity.pdbx_description
1 polymer ?
#
loop_
_entity_poly.entity_id
_entity_poly.type
_entity_poly.pdbx_seq_one_letter_code
_entity_poly.pdbx_strand_id
1 'polypeptide(L)'
;MQPMIIILKDGTDSAQGKSQVLSNISACQAVAEAIRTTLGPRGMDKLIVDNRGKATISNDGATILKLLEVIHPAARTLVDIAKSQDAEVGDGIEICFLKNIVPIPKCSLSEYHSSNSIEFDRYYILPIVVDMFCAGRVQEDDLRRTQKACGGAIITTVENLEDQSQQVLGTCEVFEEMQIGSERYNLFSGCPKAKTATMILRGGAEQFIDEVERSLHDAIMIVRRAVKNDSIVAGGGAIEMALSRTLRDYSRTVPGKEQLIIAAYAKSFEIIPRQLCENAGFDATNILNKLRQKHTENNIWFGVDILHEDVSDNLVAAVWEPAVVKINAITAASEAACLILSVDETIKVPKSSAEPSNAAKAMNMD
;
A
#
# COMPACT_ATOMS: atom_id res chain seq x y z
N MET A 1 20.87 -54.33 5.96
CA MET A 1 20.86 -53.00 5.32
C MET A 1 19.68 -52.23 5.89
N GLN A 2 19.93 -51.13 6.61
CA GLN A 2 18.83 -50.25 7.02
C GLN A 2 18.30 -49.52 5.77
N PRO A 3 16.98 -49.42 5.58
CA PRO A 3 16.42 -48.68 4.46
C PRO A 3 16.81 -47.20 4.57
N MET A 4 17.24 -46.62 3.47
CA MET A 4 17.57 -45.20 3.39
C MET A 4 16.27 -44.40 3.52
N ILE A 5 16.16 -43.57 4.56
CA ILE A 5 15.01 -42.69 4.76
C ILE A 5 15.21 -41.47 3.86
N ILE A 6 14.41 -41.39 2.79
CA ILE A 6 14.39 -40.23 1.90
C ILE A 6 13.54 -39.14 2.58
N ILE A 7 14.14 -38.00 2.91
CA ILE A 7 13.49 -36.88 3.61
C ILE A 7 12.82 -35.91 2.61
N LEU A 8 13.46 -35.66 1.46
CA LEU A 8 12.95 -34.76 0.41
C LEU A 8 12.57 -35.54 -0.84
N LYS A 9 11.49 -35.13 -1.50
CA LYS A 9 11.03 -35.75 -2.74
C LYS A 9 12.09 -35.57 -3.85
N ASP A 10 12.24 -36.56 -4.73
CA ASP A 10 13.10 -36.45 -5.90
C ASP A 10 12.75 -35.21 -6.74
N GLY A 11 13.78 -34.42 -7.07
CA GLY A 11 13.64 -33.15 -7.80
C GLY A 11 13.41 -31.92 -6.91
N THR A 12 13.44 -32.06 -5.58
CA THR A 12 13.43 -30.91 -4.65
C THR A 12 14.75 -30.15 -4.75
N ASP A 13 14.67 -28.85 -5.05
CA ASP A 13 15.81 -27.94 -5.03
C ASP A 13 15.94 -27.35 -3.62
N SER A 14 17.07 -27.58 -2.97
CA SER A 14 17.36 -27.00 -1.65
C SER A 14 18.66 -26.21 -1.67
N ALA A 15 18.60 -25.01 -1.12
CA ALA A 15 19.75 -24.14 -0.97
C ALA A 15 19.84 -23.66 0.48
N GLN A 16 21.02 -23.77 1.08
CA GLN A 16 21.24 -23.59 2.51
C GLN A 16 22.49 -22.74 2.81
N GLY A 17 22.54 -22.22 4.04
CA GLY A 17 23.68 -21.50 4.60
C GLY A 17 23.77 -20.04 4.18
N LYS A 18 24.95 -19.44 4.36
CA LYS A 18 25.17 -17.99 4.15
C LYS A 18 24.86 -17.52 2.73
N SER A 19 25.13 -18.37 1.73
CA SER A 19 24.80 -18.08 0.33
C SER A 19 23.30 -17.92 0.10
N GLN A 20 22.46 -18.68 0.82
CA GLN A 20 21.01 -18.56 0.71
C GLN A 20 20.52 -17.23 1.29
N VAL A 21 21.05 -16.82 2.44
CA VAL A 21 20.72 -15.52 3.05
C VAL A 21 21.11 -14.37 2.10
N LEU A 22 22.29 -14.43 1.47
CA LEU A 22 22.72 -13.43 0.50
C LEU A 22 21.83 -13.40 -0.76
N SER A 23 21.38 -14.56 -1.23
CA SER A 23 20.42 -14.69 -2.33
C SER A 23 19.09 -14.03 -1.98
N ASN A 24 18.56 -14.31 -0.78
CA ASN A 24 17.33 -13.71 -0.27
C ASN A 24 17.43 -12.17 -0.21
N ILE A 25 18.54 -11.65 0.34
CA ILE A 25 18.79 -10.20 0.40
C ILE A 25 18.83 -9.59 -1.00
N SER A 26 19.56 -10.23 -1.93
CA SER A 26 19.70 -9.72 -3.31
C SER A 26 18.36 -9.67 -4.03
N ALA A 27 17.49 -10.66 -3.81
CA ALA A 27 16.15 -10.68 -4.37
C ALA A 27 15.27 -9.52 -3.83
N CYS A 28 15.32 -9.28 -2.52
CA CYS A 28 14.61 -8.15 -1.90
C CYS A 28 15.16 -6.80 -2.40
N GLN A 29 16.47 -6.68 -2.56
CA GLN A 29 17.12 -5.47 -3.10
C GLN A 29 16.69 -5.17 -4.54
N ALA A 30 16.49 -6.20 -5.37
CA ALA A 30 15.99 -6.01 -6.73
C ALA A 30 14.57 -5.43 -6.76
N VAL A 31 13.68 -5.89 -5.86
CA VAL A 31 12.33 -5.32 -5.73
C VAL A 31 12.39 -3.89 -5.21
N ALA A 32 13.21 -3.62 -4.20
CA ALA A 32 13.43 -2.26 -3.70
C ALA A 32 13.96 -1.30 -4.78
N GLU A 33 14.87 -1.77 -5.62
CA GLU A 33 15.44 -0.98 -6.72
C GLU A 33 14.41 -0.68 -7.81
N ALA A 34 13.43 -1.56 -8.02
CA ALA A 34 12.34 -1.32 -8.96
C ALA A 34 11.45 -0.15 -8.53
N ILE A 35 11.19 0.00 -7.23
CA ILE A 35 10.29 1.03 -6.69
C ILE A 35 11.00 2.31 -6.23
N ARG A 36 12.30 2.29 -5.95
CA ARG A 36 12.99 3.47 -5.35
C ARG A 36 12.86 4.76 -6.14
N THR A 37 12.67 4.69 -7.45
CA THR A 37 12.54 5.88 -8.31
C THR A 37 11.15 6.54 -8.22
N THR A 38 10.16 5.90 -7.59
CA THR A 38 8.83 6.48 -7.37
C THR A 38 8.79 7.38 -6.13
N LEU A 39 9.75 7.20 -5.20
CA LEU A 39 9.78 7.94 -3.94
C LEU A 39 9.94 9.47 -4.14
N GLY A 40 9.06 10.23 -3.51
CA GLY A 40 9.15 11.68 -3.39
C GLY A 40 8.36 12.44 -4.47
N PRO A 41 8.22 13.77 -4.32
CA PRO A 41 7.37 14.58 -5.20
C PRO A 41 7.91 14.75 -6.63
N ARG A 42 9.19 14.39 -6.87
CA ARG A 42 9.79 14.26 -8.21
C ARG A 42 10.01 12.80 -8.60
N GLY A 43 9.31 11.87 -7.95
CA GLY A 43 9.32 10.46 -8.29
C GLY A 43 8.75 10.20 -9.69
N MET A 44 9.24 9.14 -10.34
CA MET A 44 8.83 8.74 -11.68
C MET A 44 7.81 7.61 -11.64
N ASP A 45 6.73 7.75 -12.41
CA ASP A 45 5.71 6.72 -12.57
C ASP A 45 6.26 5.46 -13.25
N LYS A 46 5.57 4.34 -13.00
CA LYS A 46 5.83 3.07 -13.68
C LYS A 46 4.68 2.74 -14.62
N LEU A 47 5.03 2.48 -15.87
CA LEU A 47 4.14 1.85 -16.84
C LEU A 47 4.34 0.34 -16.80
N ILE A 48 3.32 -0.39 -16.35
CA ILE A 48 3.33 -1.85 -16.25
C ILE A 48 2.29 -2.41 -17.19
N VAL A 49 2.69 -3.36 -18.02
CA VAL A 49 1.79 -4.08 -18.93
C VAL A 49 1.68 -5.51 -18.43
N ASP A 50 0.47 -5.94 -18.10
CA ASP A 50 0.23 -7.30 -17.64
C ASP A 50 0.28 -8.33 -18.78
N ASN A 51 0.20 -9.62 -18.42
CA ASN A 51 0.19 -10.73 -19.38
C ASN A 51 -1.03 -10.73 -20.34
N ARG A 52 -2.04 -9.88 -20.08
CA ARG A 52 -3.25 -9.70 -20.90
C ARG A 52 -3.15 -8.46 -21.79
N GLY A 53 -2.05 -7.70 -21.72
CA GLY A 53 -1.85 -6.46 -22.46
C GLY A 53 -2.50 -5.23 -21.84
N LYS A 54 -3.05 -5.31 -20.61
CA LYS A 54 -3.58 -4.15 -19.90
C LYS A 54 -2.42 -3.29 -19.39
N ALA A 55 -2.34 -2.06 -19.89
CA ALA A 55 -1.39 -1.06 -19.43
C ALA A 55 -1.93 -0.33 -18.19
N THR A 56 -1.14 -0.28 -17.14
CA THR A 56 -1.41 0.48 -15.92
C THR A 56 -0.24 1.42 -15.66
N ILE A 57 -0.54 2.69 -15.37
CA ILE A 57 0.45 3.68 -14.94
C ILE A 57 0.19 3.96 -13.47
N SER A 58 1.22 3.88 -12.64
CA SER A 58 1.10 4.26 -11.23
C SER A 58 2.42 4.72 -10.63
N ASN A 59 2.33 5.64 -9.68
CA ASN A 59 3.42 6.03 -8.81
C ASN A 59 3.42 5.23 -7.49
N ASP A 60 2.25 4.77 -7.04
CA ASP A 60 2.07 4.05 -5.79
C ASP A 60 2.81 2.70 -5.78
N GLY A 61 3.76 2.57 -4.86
CA GLY A 61 4.51 1.35 -4.61
C GLY A 61 3.63 0.14 -4.33
N ALA A 62 2.49 0.28 -3.62
CA ALA A 62 1.58 -0.85 -3.38
C ALA A 62 1.04 -1.41 -4.69
N THR A 63 0.52 -0.53 -5.53
CA THR A 63 -0.05 -0.86 -6.84
C THR A 63 1.01 -1.47 -7.75
N ILE A 64 2.20 -0.89 -7.80
CA ILE A 64 3.34 -1.44 -8.56
C ILE A 64 3.67 -2.87 -8.10
N LEU A 65 3.82 -3.09 -6.79
CA LEU A 65 4.16 -4.41 -6.23
C LEU A 65 3.03 -5.44 -6.37
N LYS A 66 1.77 -5.01 -6.50
CA LYS A 66 0.63 -5.88 -6.82
C LYS A 66 0.69 -6.37 -8.27
N LEU A 67 1.17 -5.53 -9.19
CA LEU A 67 1.27 -5.83 -10.62
C LEU A 67 2.55 -6.62 -10.97
N LEU A 68 3.61 -6.48 -10.18
CA LEU A 68 4.86 -7.24 -10.39
C LEU A 68 4.69 -8.72 -10.03
N GLU A 69 4.97 -9.61 -10.98
CA GLU A 69 4.97 -11.06 -10.76
C GLU A 69 6.25 -11.52 -10.04
N VAL A 70 6.30 -11.35 -8.72
CA VAL A 70 7.46 -11.73 -7.89
C VAL A 70 7.46 -13.23 -7.59
N ILE A 71 8.43 -13.93 -8.18
CA ILE A 71 8.59 -15.40 -8.05
C ILE A 71 9.43 -15.78 -6.82
N HIS A 72 10.42 -14.98 -6.46
CA HIS A 72 11.37 -15.33 -5.41
C HIS A 72 10.69 -15.31 -4.02
N PRO A 73 10.74 -16.39 -3.21
CA PRO A 73 10.00 -16.48 -1.94
C PRO A 73 10.27 -15.32 -0.98
N ALA A 74 11.54 -14.98 -0.75
CA ALA A 74 11.93 -13.87 0.14
C ALA A 74 11.42 -12.49 -0.35
N ALA A 75 11.43 -12.28 -1.67
CA ALA A 75 10.96 -11.02 -2.24
C ALA A 75 9.42 -10.95 -2.20
N ARG A 76 8.75 -12.10 -2.35
CA ARG A 76 7.29 -12.20 -2.24
C ARG A 76 6.80 -11.92 -0.82
N THR A 77 7.45 -12.45 0.22
CA THR A 77 7.11 -12.11 1.60
C THR A 77 7.25 -10.61 1.86
N LEU A 78 8.27 -9.96 1.31
CA LEU A 78 8.43 -8.51 1.40
C LEU A 78 7.29 -7.75 0.72
N VAL A 79 6.86 -8.20 -0.46
CA VAL A 79 5.69 -7.66 -1.17
C VAL A 79 4.40 -7.84 -0.36
N ASP A 80 4.23 -8.98 0.29
CA ASP A 80 3.02 -9.26 1.07
C ASP A 80 2.95 -8.40 2.36
N ILE A 81 4.07 -8.18 3.03
CA ILE A 81 4.16 -7.23 4.17
C ILE A 81 3.83 -5.81 3.73
N ALA A 82 4.36 -5.38 2.58
CA ALA A 82 4.07 -4.08 2.00
C ALA A 82 2.58 -3.89 1.66
N LYS A 83 1.91 -4.92 1.15
CA LYS A 83 0.46 -4.91 0.90
C LYS A 83 -0.35 -4.84 2.19
N SER A 84 0.10 -5.49 3.27
CA SER A 84 -0.55 -5.39 4.57
C SER A 84 -0.44 -3.97 5.13
N GLN A 85 0.73 -3.35 4.97
CA GLN A 85 0.97 -1.96 5.36
C GLN A 85 0.08 -0.97 4.59
N ASP A 86 -0.14 -1.20 3.29
CA ASP A 86 -1.10 -0.43 2.48
C ASP A 86 -2.51 -0.46 3.08
N ALA A 87 -2.99 -1.65 3.46
CA ALA A 87 -4.33 -1.81 4.02
C ALA A 87 -4.53 -1.10 5.37
N GLU A 88 -3.48 -1.05 6.21
CA GLU A 88 -3.52 -0.37 7.52
C GLU A 88 -3.20 1.13 7.42
N VAL A 89 -2.23 1.49 6.58
CA VAL A 89 -1.52 2.79 6.57
C VAL A 89 -1.60 3.53 5.23
N GLY A 90 -1.96 2.91 4.12
CA GLY A 90 -2.32 3.57 2.85
C GLY A 90 -1.36 4.64 2.30
N ASP A 91 -0.13 4.72 2.83
CA ASP A 91 0.97 5.57 2.38
C ASP A 91 2.29 5.08 3.04
N GLY A 92 3.43 5.36 2.41
CA GLY A 92 4.76 5.10 2.96
C GLY A 92 5.32 3.71 2.67
N ILE A 93 4.82 3.01 1.65
CA ILE A 93 5.30 1.68 1.31
C ILE A 93 6.70 1.73 0.74
N GLU A 94 7.05 2.74 -0.07
CA GLU A 94 8.42 2.90 -0.62
C GLU A 94 9.48 2.98 0.48
N ILE A 95 9.12 3.54 1.65
CA ILE A 95 10.00 3.65 2.82
C ILE A 95 10.40 2.27 3.34
N CYS A 96 9.50 1.29 3.26
CA CYS A 96 9.69 -0.05 3.79
C CYS A 96 10.79 -0.83 3.06
N PHE A 97 11.08 -0.48 1.80
CA PHE A 97 11.97 -1.26 0.92
C PHE A 97 13.41 -0.75 0.89
N LEU A 98 13.74 0.36 1.52
CA LEU A 98 15.00 1.02 1.22
C LEU A 98 16.23 0.24 1.74
N LYS A 99 17.26 0.21 0.88
CA LYS A 99 18.41 -0.72 0.75
C LYS A 99 19.20 -1.16 2.00
N ASN A 100 18.90 -0.70 3.22
CA ASN A 100 19.77 -0.91 4.40
C ASN A 100 19.06 -1.15 5.74
N ILE A 101 17.74 -1.37 5.80
CA ILE A 101 17.01 -1.25 7.08
C ILE A 101 17.34 -2.31 8.16
N VAL A 102 18.06 -3.42 7.96
CA VAL A 102 18.46 -4.24 9.15
C VAL A 102 19.83 -4.94 9.02
N PRO A 103 20.69 -4.81 10.05
CA PRO A 103 21.69 -5.79 10.45
C PRO A 103 21.08 -6.82 11.45
N ILE A 104 21.30 -8.10 11.14
CA ILE A 104 20.87 -9.37 11.79
C ILE A 104 21.09 -9.36 13.33
N PRO A 105 20.17 -9.84 14.25
CA PRO A 105 19.64 -11.22 14.30
C PRO A 105 18.20 -11.53 14.85
N LYS A 106 17.61 -12.58 14.24
CA LYS A 106 16.71 -13.68 14.70
C LYS A 106 15.63 -13.46 15.79
N CYS A 107 14.34 -13.48 15.40
CA CYS A 107 13.25 -14.18 16.13
C CYS A 107 11.98 -14.32 15.25
N SER A 108 11.12 -15.29 15.61
CA SER A 108 10.15 -16.01 14.76
C SER A 108 8.66 -15.82 15.15
N LEU A 109 7.75 -16.23 14.23
CA LEU A 109 6.28 -16.52 14.34
C LEU A 109 5.35 -15.39 13.86
N SER A 110 4.14 -15.57 13.29
CA SER A 110 3.37 -16.69 12.68
C SER A 110 2.13 -16.12 11.96
N GLU A 111 1.54 -16.87 11.03
CA GLU A 111 0.56 -16.57 9.96
C GLU A 111 -0.89 -16.21 10.37
N TYR A 112 -1.72 -15.64 9.46
CA TYR A 112 -3.11 -16.11 9.14
C TYR A 112 -3.77 -15.42 7.90
N HIS A 113 -4.72 -16.14 7.28
CA HIS A 113 -5.34 -15.96 5.94
C HIS A 113 -6.68 -15.16 5.88
N SER A 114 -7.07 -14.69 4.69
CA SER A 114 -8.38 -14.11 4.33
C SER A 114 -9.05 -14.78 3.11
N SER A 115 -10.39 -14.68 2.99
CA SER A 115 -11.24 -14.99 1.81
C SER A 115 -12.67 -14.47 2.10
N ASN A 116 -13.63 -14.17 1.21
CA ASN A 116 -13.79 -14.03 -0.25
C ASN A 116 -15.12 -13.25 -0.48
N SER A 117 -15.31 -12.65 -1.66
CA SER A 117 -16.51 -11.94 -2.14
C SER A 117 -17.40 -12.83 -3.04
N ILE A 118 -18.71 -12.51 -3.17
CA ILE A 118 -19.65 -13.09 -4.18
C ILE A 118 -20.75 -12.06 -4.60
N GLU A 119 -21.04 -12.00 -5.90
CA GLU A 119 -22.14 -11.29 -6.62
C GLU A 119 -23.45 -12.14 -6.74
N PHE A 120 -24.61 -11.52 -7.00
CA PHE A 120 -25.47 -11.74 -8.21
C PHE A 120 -26.82 -10.98 -8.16
N ASP A 121 -27.38 -10.80 -9.36
CA ASP A 121 -28.38 -9.81 -9.83
C ASP A 121 -29.78 -10.44 -10.09
N ARG A 122 -30.91 -9.69 -9.93
CA ARG A 122 -32.09 -9.59 -10.87
C ARG A 122 -33.40 -8.95 -10.32
N TYR A 123 -34.13 -8.38 -11.29
CA TYR A 123 -35.20 -7.36 -11.32
C TYR A 123 -36.65 -7.74 -11.02
N TYR A 124 -37.46 -6.74 -10.62
CA TYR A 124 -38.87 -6.53 -11.02
C TYR A 124 -39.25 -5.03 -11.09
N ILE A 125 -40.16 -4.65 -12.01
CA ILE A 125 -40.67 -3.28 -12.28
C ILE A 125 -42.15 -3.18 -11.85
N LEU A 126 -42.56 -2.05 -11.27
CA LEU A 126 -43.94 -1.67 -10.89
C LEU A 126 -44.30 -0.27 -11.47
N PRO A 127 -45.59 0.12 -11.52
CA PRO A 127 -46.18 0.93 -12.59
C PRO A 127 -45.91 2.43 -12.50
N ILE A 128 -45.91 3.07 -13.67
CA ILE A 128 -45.57 4.47 -13.93
C ILE A 128 -46.66 5.40 -13.37
N VAL A 129 -46.31 6.17 -12.34
CA VAL A 129 -46.98 7.42 -11.98
C VAL A 129 -46.29 8.54 -12.75
N VAL A 130 -47.08 9.35 -13.46
CA VAL A 130 -46.59 10.45 -14.31
C VAL A 130 -45.94 11.52 -13.42
N ASP A 131 -44.72 11.93 -13.77
CA ASP A 131 -43.81 12.85 -13.05
C ASP A 131 -43.01 12.30 -11.85
N MET A 132 -42.84 10.96 -11.74
CA MET A 132 -41.86 10.34 -10.83
C MET A 132 -40.61 9.86 -11.57
N PHE A 133 -39.43 10.35 -11.18
CA PHE A 133 -38.15 9.82 -11.67
C PHE A 133 -37.85 8.48 -11.00
N CYS A 134 -37.54 7.47 -11.80
CA CYS A 134 -37.20 6.13 -11.33
C CYS A 134 -35.91 5.65 -12.01
N ALA A 135 -34.94 5.18 -11.21
CA ALA A 135 -33.74 4.51 -11.69
C ALA A 135 -33.65 3.10 -11.10
N GLY A 136 -33.60 2.09 -11.97
CA GLY A 136 -33.36 0.70 -11.59
C GLY A 136 -31.89 0.30 -11.82
N ARG A 137 -31.52 -0.92 -11.39
CA ARG A 137 -30.15 -1.48 -11.54
C ARG A 137 -29.05 -0.70 -10.80
N VAL A 138 -29.41 0.08 -9.79
CA VAL A 138 -28.44 0.85 -9.00
C VAL A 138 -27.60 -0.12 -8.15
N GLN A 139 -26.28 0.07 -8.13
CA GLN A 139 -25.38 -0.74 -7.32
C GLN A 139 -25.70 -0.60 -5.82
N GLU A 140 -25.53 -1.67 -5.05
CA GLU A 140 -25.89 -1.67 -3.63
C GLU A 140 -25.12 -0.61 -2.82
N ASP A 141 -23.84 -0.39 -3.14
CA ASP A 141 -23.02 0.63 -2.49
C ASP A 141 -23.54 2.06 -2.76
N ASP A 142 -24.11 2.30 -3.95
CA ASP A 142 -24.69 3.59 -4.31
C ASP A 142 -26.05 3.80 -3.66
N LEU A 143 -26.85 2.73 -3.51
CA LEU A 143 -28.08 2.77 -2.71
C LEU A 143 -27.78 3.13 -1.26
N ARG A 144 -26.78 2.49 -0.64
CA ARG A 144 -26.35 2.77 0.74
C ARG A 144 -25.80 4.20 0.88
N ARG A 145 -25.06 4.71 -0.12
CA ARG A 145 -24.57 6.11 -0.13
C ARG A 145 -25.73 7.10 -0.21
N THR A 146 -26.69 6.85 -1.09
CA THR A 146 -27.89 7.69 -1.28
C THR A 146 -28.76 7.69 -0.02
N GLN A 147 -28.92 6.52 0.60
CA GLN A 147 -29.60 6.36 1.89
C GLN A 147 -28.97 7.24 2.98
N LYS A 148 -27.64 7.19 3.12
CA LYS A 148 -26.90 8.00 4.10
C LYS A 148 -26.91 9.51 3.77
N ALA A 149 -26.96 9.88 2.51
CA ALA A 149 -27.03 11.27 2.07
C ALA A 149 -28.41 11.88 2.35
N CYS A 150 -29.46 11.24 1.83
CA CYS A 150 -30.83 11.76 1.84
C CYS A 150 -31.61 11.40 3.11
N GLY A 151 -31.11 10.46 3.91
CA GLY A 151 -31.71 10.06 5.19
C GLY A 151 -32.88 9.07 5.10
N GLY A 152 -33.07 8.40 3.96
CA GLY A 152 -34.11 7.39 3.77
C GLY A 152 -33.74 6.01 4.33
N ALA A 153 -34.58 5.01 4.09
CA ALA A 153 -34.35 3.61 4.41
C ALA A 153 -34.53 2.73 3.17
N ILE A 154 -33.67 1.72 3.02
CA ILE A 154 -33.82 0.71 1.97
C ILE A 154 -34.92 -0.26 2.42
N ILE A 155 -35.98 -0.39 1.62
CA ILE A 155 -37.05 -1.37 1.86
C ILE A 155 -37.05 -2.41 0.75
N THR A 156 -37.28 -3.67 1.12
CA THR A 156 -37.40 -4.81 0.20
C THR A 156 -38.84 -5.11 -0.21
N THR A 157 -39.82 -4.58 0.52
CA THR A 157 -41.25 -4.83 0.35
C THR A 157 -42.00 -3.51 0.24
N VAL A 158 -43.01 -3.45 -0.62
CA VAL A 158 -43.82 -2.23 -0.87
C VAL A 158 -45.04 -2.10 0.06
N GLU A 159 -45.26 -3.06 0.95
CA GLU A 159 -46.38 -3.06 1.89
C GLU A 159 -46.25 -1.95 2.94
N ASN A 160 -47.35 -1.24 3.22
CA ASN A 160 -47.47 -0.18 4.25
C ASN A 160 -46.54 1.03 4.08
N LEU A 161 -46.15 1.35 2.84
CA LEU A 161 -45.29 2.50 2.53
C LEU A 161 -45.94 3.85 2.87
N GLU A 162 -47.28 3.92 2.84
CA GLU A 162 -48.05 5.12 3.20
C GLU A 162 -47.91 5.46 4.70
N ASP A 163 -48.04 4.46 5.57
CA ASP A 163 -47.98 4.61 7.03
C ASP A 163 -46.56 4.94 7.54
N GLN A 164 -45.52 4.53 6.79
CA GLN A 164 -44.11 4.70 7.16
C GLN A 164 -43.36 5.75 6.31
N SER A 165 -44.07 6.44 5.41
CA SER A 165 -43.51 7.36 4.42
C SER A 165 -42.52 8.38 5.01
N GLN A 166 -42.85 8.95 6.16
CA GLN A 166 -42.05 9.99 6.81
C GLN A 166 -40.76 9.48 7.47
N GLN A 167 -40.66 8.18 7.73
CA GLN A 167 -39.46 7.52 8.29
C GLN A 167 -38.60 6.88 7.21
N VAL A 168 -39.22 6.52 6.09
CA VAL A 168 -38.60 5.75 5.00
C VAL A 168 -38.03 6.66 3.91
N LEU A 169 -38.74 7.72 3.54
CA LEU A 169 -38.35 8.54 2.41
C LEU A 169 -37.22 9.52 2.78
N GLY A 170 -36.20 9.55 1.92
CA GLY A 170 -35.14 10.55 1.99
C GLY A 170 -35.54 11.86 1.31
N THR A 171 -34.88 12.95 1.66
CA THR A 171 -35.07 14.25 1.02
C THR A 171 -33.71 14.86 0.65
N CYS A 172 -33.70 15.63 -0.43
CA CYS A 172 -32.58 16.46 -0.86
C CYS A 172 -33.12 17.83 -1.28
N GLU A 173 -32.28 18.85 -1.27
CA GLU A 173 -32.68 20.21 -1.70
C GLU A 173 -32.81 20.29 -3.22
N VAL A 174 -31.85 19.69 -3.94
CA VAL A 174 -31.78 19.76 -5.39
C VAL A 174 -31.50 18.37 -5.95
N PHE A 175 -32.32 17.96 -6.91
CA PHE A 175 -32.11 16.77 -7.74
C PHE A 175 -32.01 17.19 -9.20
N GLU A 176 -30.91 16.85 -9.86
CA GLU A 176 -30.66 17.20 -11.26
C GLU A 176 -30.04 16.02 -12.03
N GLU A 177 -30.53 15.77 -13.23
CA GLU A 177 -29.86 14.91 -14.21
C GLU A 177 -28.89 15.78 -15.03
N MET A 178 -27.58 15.58 -14.83
CA MET A 178 -26.53 16.32 -15.53
C MET A 178 -25.83 15.42 -16.54
N GLN A 179 -25.66 15.92 -17.77
CA GLN A 179 -24.81 15.25 -18.76
C GLN A 179 -23.34 15.66 -18.55
N ILE A 180 -22.49 14.67 -18.29
CA ILE A 180 -21.07 14.86 -18.04
C ILE A 180 -20.31 13.99 -19.04
N GLY A 181 -19.77 14.61 -20.10
CA GLY A 181 -19.19 13.86 -21.22
C GLY A 181 -20.27 13.18 -22.06
N SER A 182 -20.11 11.88 -22.32
CA SER A 182 -21.07 11.06 -23.07
C SER A 182 -22.15 10.41 -22.19
N GLU A 183 -22.07 10.56 -20.87
CA GLU A 183 -22.94 9.89 -19.91
C GLU A 183 -23.80 10.89 -19.12
N ARG A 184 -24.91 10.39 -18.56
CA ARG A 184 -25.82 11.16 -17.71
C ARG A 184 -25.70 10.68 -16.27
N TYR A 185 -25.63 11.64 -15.36
CA TYR A 185 -25.47 11.42 -13.93
C TYR A 185 -26.65 12.04 -13.19
N ASN A 186 -27.20 11.30 -12.23
CA ASN A 186 -28.25 11.77 -11.34
C ASN A 186 -27.62 12.28 -10.05
N LEU A 187 -27.67 13.58 -9.83
CA LEU A 187 -26.99 14.24 -8.72
C LEU A 187 -28.00 14.70 -7.66
N PHE A 188 -27.75 14.30 -6.42
CA PHE A 188 -28.47 14.74 -5.24
C PHE A 188 -27.60 15.75 -4.49
N SER A 189 -28.06 17.00 -4.40
CA SER A 189 -27.34 18.12 -3.78
C SER A 189 -28.14 18.76 -2.66
N GLY A 190 -27.45 19.44 -1.76
CA GLY A 190 -28.07 20.11 -0.60
C GLY A 190 -28.74 19.13 0.36
N CYS A 191 -28.02 18.07 0.74
CA CYS A 191 -28.49 17.09 1.71
C CYS A 191 -27.97 17.46 3.12
N PRO A 192 -28.76 18.11 3.99
CA PRO A 192 -28.28 18.65 5.27
C PRO A 192 -27.85 17.57 6.28
N LYS A 193 -28.33 16.33 6.12
CA LYS A 193 -27.96 15.18 6.95
C LYS A 193 -26.85 14.33 6.35
N ALA A 194 -26.29 14.73 5.20
CA ALA A 194 -25.34 13.90 4.49
C ALA A 194 -24.06 13.68 5.31
N LYS A 195 -23.73 12.39 5.51
CA LYS A 195 -22.43 11.94 6.03
C LYS A 195 -21.53 11.39 4.93
N THR A 196 -21.97 11.50 3.68
CA THR A 196 -21.33 10.97 2.49
C THR A 196 -21.12 12.11 1.49
N ALA A 197 -20.06 12.00 0.71
CA ALA A 197 -19.76 12.90 -0.40
C ALA A 197 -19.36 12.06 -1.62
N THR A 198 -19.64 12.57 -2.81
CA THR A 198 -19.27 11.94 -4.08
C THR A 198 -18.40 12.92 -4.84
N MET A 199 -17.27 12.44 -5.37
CA MET A 199 -16.36 13.20 -6.21
C MET A 199 -16.34 12.59 -7.60
N ILE A 200 -16.52 13.42 -8.63
CA ILE A 200 -16.47 12.98 -10.03
C ILE A 200 -15.12 13.38 -10.61
N LEU A 201 -14.29 12.38 -10.92
CA LEU A 201 -12.98 12.58 -11.52
C LEU A 201 -13.11 12.63 -13.04
N ARG A 202 -12.31 13.49 -13.68
CA ARG A 202 -12.28 13.66 -15.14
C ARG A 202 -10.83 13.62 -15.60
N GLY A 203 -10.59 12.96 -16.72
CA GLY A 203 -9.26 12.83 -17.31
C GLY A 203 -9.34 12.52 -18.81
N GLY A 204 -8.23 12.73 -19.51
CA GLY A 204 -8.13 12.47 -20.95
C GLY A 204 -7.93 10.98 -21.29
N ALA A 205 -7.49 10.18 -20.33
CA ALA A 205 -7.27 8.74 -20.46
C ALA A 205 -7.70 8.03 -19.17
N GLU A 206 -8.21 6.80 -19.30
CA GLU A 206 -8.67 5.97 -18.17
C GLU A 206 -7.55 5.74 -17.16
N GLN A 207 -6.34 5.44 -17.62
CA GLN A 207 -5.17 5.20 -16.75
C GLN A 207 -4.83 6.43 -15.88
N PHE A 208 -5.07 7.63 -16.38
CA PHE A 208 -4.85 8.86 -15.62
C PHE A 208 -5.93 9.07 -14.57
N ILE A 209 -7.19 8.74 -14.88
CA ILE A 209 -8.30 8.81 -13.92
C ILE A 209 -8.05 7.81 -12.78
N ASP A 210 -7.68 6.58 -13.13
CA ASP A 210 -7.33 5.53 -12.18
C ASP A 210 -6.21 5.96 -11.22
N GLU A 211 -5.20 6.68 -11.72
CA GLU A 211 -4.12 7.18 -10.88
C GLU A 211 -4.55 8.35 -9.99
N VAL A 212 -5.34 9.29 -10.52
CA VAL A 212 -5.88 10.40 -9.72
C VAL A 212 -6.81 9.88 -8.63
N GLU A 213 -7.60 8.84 -8.90
CA GLU A 213 -8.43 8.18 -7.89
C GLU A 213 -7.59 7.63 -6.73
N ARG A 214 -6.52 6.90 -7.05
CA ARG A 214 -5.58 6.37 -6.04
C ARG A 214 -4.91 7.49 -5.25
N SER A 215 -4.33 8.49 -5.92
CA SER A 215 -3.67 9.61 -5.23
C SER A 215 -4.63 10.37 -4.29
N LEU A 216 -5.89 10.53 -4.71
CA LEU A 216 -6.91 11.17 -3.87
C LEU A 216 -7.32 10.29 -2.69
N HIS A 217 -7.44 8.98 -2.91
CA HIS A 217 -7.71 8.02 -1.84
C HIS A 217 -6.65 8.11 -0.74
N ASP A 218 -5.37 8.13 -1.11
CA ASP A 218 -4.25 8.20 -0.18
C ASP A 218 -4.26 9.53 0.60
N ALA A 219 -4.47 10.65 -0.09
CA ALA A 219 -4.60 11.96 0.54
C ALA A 219 -5.74 12.01 1.58
N ILE A 220 -6.92 11.44 1.24
CA ILE A 220 -8.05 11.35 2.16
C ILE A 220 -7.70 10.45 3.36
N MET A 221 -7.02 9.33 3.13
CA MET A 221 -6.60 8.42 4.20
C MET A 221 -5.60 9.10 5.16
N ILE A 222 -4.64 9.87 4.66
CA ILE A 222 -3.70 10.64 5.48
C ILE A 222 -4.46 11.64 6.37
N VAL A 223 -5.36 12.44 5.79
CA VAL A 223 -6.17 13.40 6.56
C VAL A 223 -7.03 12.68 7.60
N ARG A 224 -7.66 11.57 7.23
CA ARG A 224 -8.45 10.75 8.17
C ARG A 224 -7.61 10.26 9.34
N ARG A 225 -6.33 9.91 9.15
CA ARG A 225 -5.45 9.50 10.24
C ARG A 225 -4.92 10.68 11.05
N ALA A 226 -4.61 11.79 10.42
CA ALA A 226 -4.23 13.03 11.11
C ALA A 226 -5.36 13.52 12.03
N VAL A 227 -6.61 13.38 11.62
CA VAL A 227 -7.78 13.73 12.46
C VAL A 227 -7.96 12.75 13.64
N LYS A 228 -7.54 11.49 13.48
CA LYS A 228 -7.65 10.48 14.55
C LYS A 228 -6.48 10.52 15.54
N ASN A 229 -5.31 10.97 15.11
CA ASN A 229 -4.08 10.97 15.90
C ASN A 229 -3.52 12.38 16.01
N ASP A 230 -3.40 12.90 17.23
CA ASP A 230 -2.96 14.27 17.48
C ASP A 230 -1.44 14.49 17.31
N SER A 231 -0.69 13.51 16.77
CA SER A 231 0.76 13.57 16.63
C SER A 231 1.20 13.62 15.16
N ILE A 232 1.96 14.67 14.84
CA ILE A 232 2.57 14.90 13.54
C ILE A 232 4.08 15.00 13.67
N VAL A 233 4.79 14.66 12.59
CA VAL A 233 6.24 14.80 12.45
C VAL A 233 6.56 15.51 11.15
N ALA A 234 7.70 16.18 11.07
CA ALA A 234 8.14 16.75 9.80
C ALA A 234 8.59 15.64 8.83
N GLY A 235 8.08 15.72 7.60
CA GLY A 235 8.39 14.80 6.50
C GLY A 235 9.66 15.18 5.74
N GLY A 236 9.80 14.67 4.52
CA GLY A 236 10.90 15.03 3.61
C GLY A 236 12.30 14.63 4.12
N GLY A 237 12.39 13.51 4.85
CA GLY A 237 13.65 13.00 5.39
C GLY A 237 14.08 13.61 6.72
N ALA A 238 13.32 14.56 7.29
CA ALA A 238 13.70 15.25 8.52
C ALA A 238 13.71 14.31 9.73
N ILE A 239 12.60 13.59 9.95
CA ILE A 239 12.50 12.63 11.06
C ILE A 239 13.49 11.47 10.91
N GLU A 240 13.74 11.01 9.69
CA GLU A 240 14.74 9.96 9.40
C GLU A 240 16.16 10.41 9.78
N MET A 241 16.52 11.67 9.48
CA MET A 241 17.80 12.24 9.89
C MET A 241 17.91 12.39 11.41
N ALA A 242 16.83 12.79 12.08
CA ALA A 242 16.79 12.92 13.54
C ALA A 242 16.93 11.55 14.24
N LEU A 243 16.24 10.53 13.73
CA LEU A 243 16.36 9.14 14.19
C LEU A 243 17.77 8.60 13.94
N SER A 244 18.33 8.83 12.76
CA SER A 244 19.70 8.45 12.41
C SER A 244 20.71 9.01 13.41
N ARG A 245 20.63 10.30 13.73
CA ARG A 245 21.49 10.92 14.73
C ARG A 245 21.32 10.27 16.11
N THR A 246 20.08 10.18 16.58
CA THR A 246 19.76 9.68 17.93
C THR A 246 20.26 8.26 18.13
N LEU A 247 20.02 7.38 17.15
CA LEU A 247 20.50 6.00 17.17
C LEU A 247 22.02 5.91 17.05
N ARG A 248 22.66 6.80 16.28
CA ARG A 248 24.12 6.85 16.17
C ARG A 248 24.76 7.28 17.49
N ASP A 249 24.18 8.24 18.19
CA ASP A 249 24.66 8.66 19.51
C ASP A 249 24.44 7.56 20.56
N TYR A 250 23.28 6.90 20.55
CA TYR A 250 23.01 5.73 21.38
C TYR A 250 23.97 4.56 21.08
N SER A 251 24.34 4.35 19.81
CA SER A 251 25.28 3.27 19.46
C SER A 251 26.63 3.41 20.16
N ARG A 252 27.06 4.65 20.46
CA ARG A 252 28.33 4.91 21.16
C ARG A 252 28.29 4.54 22.64
N THR A 253 27.11 4.48 23.24
CA THR A 253 26.95 4.06 24.65
C THR A 253 26.91 2.54 24.81
N VAL A 254 26.64 1.81 23.73
CA VAL A 254 26.59 0.34 23.72
C VAL A 254 27.95 -0.22 23.29
N PRO A 255 28.66 -0.99 24.13
CA PRO A 255 29.91 -1.63 23.72
C PRO A 255 29.65 -2.93 22.95
N GLY A 256 30.59 -3.34 22.10
CA GLY A 256 30.61 -4.65 21.45
C GLY A 256 29.98 -4.67 20.05
N LYS A 257 29.49 -5.85 19.64
CA LYS A 257 28.99 -6.05 18.26
C LYS A 257 27.67 -5.31 17.99
N GLU A 258 26.85 -5.12 19.02
CA GLU A 258 25.58 -4.41 18.93
C GLU A 258 25.76 -2.95 18.50
N GLN A 259 26.89 -2.32 18.89
CA GLN A 259 27.26 -0.98 18.42
C GLN A 259 27.24 -0.89 16.89
N LEU A 260 27.84 -1.88 16.22
CA LEU A 260 27.94 -1.90 14.75
C LEU A 260 26.57 -2.06 14.10
N ILE A 261 25.70 -2.85 14.72
CA ILE A 261 24.33 -3.08 14.27
C ILE A 261 23.54 -1.78 14.41
N ILE A 262 23.51 -1.17 15.59
CA ILE A 262 22.78 0.08 15.82
C ILE A 262 23.30 1.20 14.92
N ALA A 263 24.62 1.31 14.72
CA ALA A 263 25.20 2.31 13.83
C ALA A 263 24.83 2.08 12.35
N ALA A 264 24.73 0.82 11.90
CA ALA A 264 24.28 0.48 10.56
C ALA A 264 22.78 0.73 10.38
N TYR A 265 21.96 0.38 11.38
CA TYR A 265 20.52 0.68 11.42
C TYR A 265 20.28 2.20 11.38
N ALA A 266 21.04 2.98 12.16
CA ALA A 266 21.03 4.44 12.10
C ALA A 266 21.36 4.98 10.70
N LYS A 267 22.41 4.44 10.06
CA LYS A 267 22.80 4.83 8.70
C LYS A 267 21.73 4.48 7.67
N SER A 268 20.93 3.44 7.92
CA SER A 268 19.88 3.01 7.01
C SER A 268 18.83 4.09 6.79
N PHE A 269 18.45 4.85 7.82
CA PHE A 269 17.47 5.95 7.71
C PHE A 269 17.89 7.05 6.73
N GLU A 270 19.18 7.27 6.51
CA GLU A 270 19.67 8.29 5.57
C GLU A 270 19.37 7.93 4.10
N ILE A 271 18.88 6.72 3.82
CA ILE A 271 18.50 6.30 2.47
C ILE A 271 17.28 7.06 1.92
N ILE A 272 16.35 7.49 2.79
CA ILE A 272 15.14 8.22 2.38
C ILE A 272 15.53 9.62 1.87
N PRO A 273 16.18 10.49 2.67
CA PRO A 273 16.63 11.79 2.17
C PRO A 273 17.61 11.65 1.00
N ARG A 274 18.44 10.59 0.96
CA ARG A 274 19.29 10.30 -0.20
C ARG A 274 18.46 10.09 -1.46
N GLN A 275 17.47 9.20 -1.41
CA GLN A 275 16.67 8.83 -2.57
C GLN A 275 15.78 9.99 -3.03
N LEU A 276 15.28 10.82 -2.10
CA LEU A 276 14.60 12.09 -2.43
C LEU A 276 15.50 13.01 -3.26
N CYS A 277 16.77 13.16 -2.85
CA CYS A 277 17.75 13.97 -3.60
C CYS A 277 18.07 13.36 -4.96
N GLU A 278 18.31 12.05 -5.03
CA GLU A 278 18.62 11.34 -6.27
C GLU A 278 17.48 11.46 -7.28
N ASN A 279 16.23 11.28 -6.86
CA ASN A 279 15.05 11.42 -7.73
C ASN A 279 14.80 12.88 -8.15
N ALA A 280 15.16 13.84 -7.31
CA ALA A 280 15.05 15.26 -7.64
C ALA A 280 16.19 15.79 -8.54
N GLY A 281 17.25 15.00 -8.75
CA GLY A 281 18.43 15.37 -9.55
C GLY A 281 19.49 16.17 -8.77
N PHE A 282 19.43 16.19 -7.44
CA PHE A 282 20.36 16.95 -6.59
C PHE A 282 21.63 16.16 -6.25
N ASP A 283 22.68 16.86 -5.83
CA ASP A 283 23.83 16.21 -5.19
C ASP A 283 23.46 15.75 -3.77
N ALA A 284 23.02 14.50 -3.68
CA ALA A 284 22.65 13.85 -2.43
C ALA A 284 23.77 13.88 -1.38
N THR A 285 25.04 13.91 -1.78
CA THR A 285 26.16 13.92 -0.82
C THR A 285 26.26 15.27 -0.12
N ASN A 286 26.16 16.36 -0.88
CA ASN A 286 26.19 17.71 -0.33
C ASN A 286 24.99 17.95 0.60
N ILE A 287 23.78 17.63 0.15
CA ILE A 287 22.55 17.81 0.95
C ILE A 287 22.60 17.00 2.25
N LEU A 288 23.00 15.72 2.20
CA LEU A 288 23.13 14.91 3.42
C LEU A 288 24.17 15.44 4.39
N ASN A 289 25.27 16.02 3.91
CA ASN A 289 26.27 16.63 4.78
C ASN A 289 25.72 17.88 5.48
N LYS A 290 24.99 18.73 4.76
CA LYS A 290 24.28 19.88 5.34
C LYS A 290 23.25 19.43 6.39
N LEU A 291 22.45 18.41 6.08
CA LEU A 291 21.47 17.84 7.01
C LEU A 291 22.15 17.31 8.27
N ARG A 292 23.22 16.52 8.15
CA ARG A 292 23.96 16.01 9.31
C ARG A 292 24.49 17.15 10.20
N GLN A 293 24.99 18.24 9.60
CA GLN A 293 25.42 19.41 10.35
C GLN A 293 24.26 20.04 11.13
N LYS A 294 23.15 20.34 10.46
CA LYS A 294 21.94 20.93 11.08
C LYS A 294 21.37 20.08 12.19
N HIS A 295 21.31 18.77 11.97
CA HIS A 295 20.85 17.82 12.96
C HIS A 295 21.80 17.71 14.14
N THR A 296 23.11 17.91 13.97
CA THR A 296 24.07 17.97 15.09
C THR A 296 23.84 19.20 15.98
N GLU A 297 23.36 20.31 15.40
CA GLU A 297 22.96 21.55 16.09
C GLU A 297 21.60 21.44 16.83
N ASN A 298 21.06 20.23 17.02
CA ASN A 298 19.73 19.95 17.62
C ASN A 298 18.52 20.44 16.81
N ASN A 299 18.69 20.75 15.51
CA ASN A 299 17.55 21.09 14.65
C ASN A 299 16.93 19.81 14.05
N ILE A 300 15.95 19.23 14.75
CA ILE A 300 15.34 17.93 14.40
C ILE A 300 14.39 17.97 13.20
N TRP A 301 13.90 19.15 12.82
CA TRP A 301 12.89 19.31 11.75
C TRP A 301 13.49 19.72 10.40
N PHE A 302 14.82 19.78 10.28
CA PHE A 302 15.46 20.07 9.01
C PHE A 302 15.37 18.87 8.07
N GLY A 303 14.78 19.07 6.90
CA GLY A 303 14.65 18.05 5.86
C GLY A 303 15.09 18.58 4.49
N VAL A 304 14.88 17.77 3.46
CA VAL A 304 15.18 18.14 2.06
C VAL A 304 14.09 19.08 1.56
N ASP A 305 14.49 20.25 1.05
CA ASP A 305 13.62 21.17 0.33
C ASP A 305 13.81 20.97 -1.18
N ILE A 306 12.75 20.48 -1.82
CA ILE A 306 12.76 20.14 -3.24
C ILE A 306 12.47 21.36 -4.13
N LEU A 307 11.88 22.42 -3.59
CA LEU A 307 11.57 23.64 -4.33
C LEU A 307 12.81 24.53 -4.47
N HIS A 308 13.60 24.66 -3.39
CA HIS A 308 14.78 25.53 -3.36
C HIS A 308 16.11 24.78 -3.53
N GLU A 309 16.08 23.46 -3.71
CA GLU A 309 17.26 22.60 -3.89
C GLU A 309 18.27 22.70 -2.73
N ASP A 310 17.76 22.87 -1.50
CA ASP A 310 18.58 22.98 -0.28
C ASP A 310 17.92 22.26 0.91
N VAL A 311 18.36 22.57 2.13
CA VAL A 311 17.77 22.08 3.37
C VAL A 311 16.93 23.18 4.02
N SER A 312 15.75 22.82 4.54
CA SER A 312 14.86 23.77 5.22
C SER A 312 14.22 23.14 6.45
N ASP A 313 13.64 23.95 7.32
CA ASP A 313 12.79 23.46 8.41
C ASP A 313 11.43 23.03 7.84
N ASN A 314 11.25 21.71 7.70
CA ASN A 314 10.08 21.12 7.09
C ASN A 314 8.82 21.24 7.96
N LEU A 315 8.98 21.47 9.27
CA LEU A 315 7.83 21.74 10.13
C LEU A 315 7.26 23.13 9.84
N VAL A 316 8.12 24.14 9.68
CA VAL A 316 7.70 25.50 9.30
C VAL A 316 7.18 25.55 7.86
N ALA A 317 7.78 24.76 6.96
CA ALA A 317 7.33 24.64 5.57
C ALA A 317 6.01 23.83 5.41
N ALA A 318 5.39 23.40 6.51
CA ALA A 318 4.14 22.61 6.52
C ALA A 318 4.22 21.26 5.78
N VAL A 319 5.41 20.66 5.71
CA VAL A 319 5.61 19.29 5.20
C VAL A 319 5.44 18.33 6.38
N TRP A 320 4.19 17.99 6.68
CA TRP A 320 3.84 17.18 7.84
C TRP A 320 3.33 15.80 7.44
N GLU A 321 3.70 14.81 8.25
CA GLU A 321 3.21 13.44 8.13
C GLU A 321 2.69 12.97 9.51
N PRO A 322 1.60 12.19 9.59
CA PRO A 322 1.15 11.63 10.84
C PRO A 322 2.21 10.68 11.43
N ALA A 323 2.51 10.81 12.72
CA ALA A 323 3.58 10.02 13.35
C ALA A 323 3.33 8.50 13.24
N VAL A 324 2.06 8.08 13.24
CA VAL A 324 1.65 6.68 13.07
C VAL A 324 2.16 6.06 11.77
N VAL A 325 2.26 6.85 10.69
CA VAL A 325 2.75 6.36 9.39
C VAL A 325 4.21 5.93 9.53
N LYS A 326 5.04 6.76 10.18
CA LYS A 326 6.45 6.45 10.43
C LYS A 326 6.64 5.27 11.38
N ILE A 327 5.88 5.23 12.47
CA ILE A 327 5.98 4.13 13.45
C ILE A 327 5.70 2.79 12.78
N ASN A 328 4.60 2.71 12.02
CA ASN A 328 4.20 1.48 11.36
C ASN A 328 5.19 1.10 10.25
N ALA A 329 5.65 2.07 9.44
CA ALA A 329 6.63 1.80 8.38
C ALA A 329 7.96 1.25 8.95
N ILE A 330 8.47 1.82 10.04
CA ILE A 330 9.71 1.38 10.68
C ILE A 330 9.53 -0.03 11.28
N THR A 331 8.38 -0.28 11.91
CA THR A 331 8.05 -1.59 12.50
C THR A 331 7.99 -2.67 11.42
N ALA A 332 7.19 -2.43 10.37
CA ALA A 332 7.02 -3.35 9.26
C ALA A 332 8.35 -3.65 8.54
N ALA A 333 9.17 -2.62 8.28
CA ALA A 333 10.46 -2.80 7.63
C ALA A 333 11.44 -3.61 8.49
N SER A 334 11.42 -3.40 9.81
CA SER A 334 12.22 -4.16 10.76
C SER A 334 11.79 -5.63 10.81
N GLU A 335 10.47 -5.88 10.86
CA GLU A 335 9.91 -7.23 10.86
C GLU A 335 10.24 -7.97 9.57
N ALA A 336 10.04 -7.32 8.41
CA ALA A 336 10.34 -7.90 7.12
C ALA A 336 11.81 -8.30 7.01
N ALA A 337 12.72 -7.41 7.38
CA ALA A 337 14.14 -7.71 7.28
C ALA A 337 14.58 -8.77 8.30
N CYS A 338 14.06 -8.77 9.53
CA CYS A 338 14.27 -9.86 10.49
C CYS A 338 13.78 -11.21 9.97
N LEU A 339 12.61 -11.25 9.32
CA LEU A 339 12.06 -12.45 8.71
C LEU A 339 13.00 -12.99 7.64
N ILE A 340 13.41 -12.16 6.68
CA ILE A 340 14.31 -12.58 5.59
C ILE A 340 15.66 -13.07 6.11
N LEU A 341 16.20 -12.41 7.13
CA LEU A 341 17.49 -12.77 7.73
C LEU A 341 17.42 -14.03 8.60
N SER A 342 16.23 -14.43 9.04
CA SER A 342 16.02 -15.65 9.83
C SER A 342 15.99 -16.93 8.99
N VAL A 343 15.81 -16.81 7.66
CA VAL A 343 15.71 -17.95 6.72
C VAL A 343 17.08 -18.26 6.14
N ASP A 344 17.73 -19.31 6.64
CA ASP A 344 19.03 -19.80 6.17
C ASP A 344 18.95 -20.98 5.18
N GLU A 345 17.78 -21.60 5.03
CA GLU A 345 17.51 -22.64 4.03
C GLU A 345 16.21 -22.36 3.28
N THR A 346 16.20 -22.57 1.97
CA THR A 346 14.99 -22.48 1.14
C THR A 346 14.83 -23.77 0.34
N ILE A 347 13.71 -24.45 0.56
CA ILE A 347 13.40 -25.73 -0.06
C ILE A 347 12.25 -25.50 -1.05
N LYS A 348 12.50 -25.73 -2.34
CA LYS A 348 11.51 -25.66 -3.40
C LYS A 348 11.12 -27.06 -3.83
N VAL A 349 9.94 -27.49 -3.38
CA VAL A 349 9.36 -28.76 -3.81
C VAL A 349 8.75 -28.57 -5.20
N PRO A 350 9.12 -29.38 -6.21
CA PRO A 350 8.50 -29.32 -7.52
C PRO A 350 7.02 -29.65 -7.39
N LYS A 351 6.17 -28.89 -8.08
CA LYS A 351 4.75 -29.24 -8.23
C LYS A 351 4.68 -30.66 -8.78
N SER A 352 3.98 -31.56 -8.10
CA SER A 352 3.76 -32.91 -8.60
C SER A 352 3.07 -32.83 -9.96
N SER A 353 3.75 -33.21 -11.03
CA SER A 353 3.10 -33.60 -12.27
C SER A 353 2.32 -34.89 -12.02
N ALA A 354 1.08 -34.76 -11.54
CA ALA A 354 0.13 -35.85 -11.44
C ALA A 354 -1.31 -35.31 -11.36
N GLU A 355 -1.90 -34.97 -12.50
CA GLU A 355 -3.18 -35.60 -12.79
C GLU A 355 -2.85 -36.86 -13.60
N PRO A 356 -3.07 -38.06 -13.07
CA PRO A 356 -3.20 -39.21 -13.95
C PRO A 356 -4.44 -38.96 -14.80
N SER A 357 -4.24 -38.80 -16.11
CA SER A 357 -5.36 -38.85 -17.06
C SER A 357 -6.20 -40.09 -16.75
N ASN A 358 -7.50 -39.91 -16.55
CA ASN A 358 -8.50 -40.98 -16.37
C ASN A 358 -8.63 -41.94 -17.58
N ALA A 359 -7.63 -42.02 -18.45
CA ALA A 359 -7.59 -42.91 -19.61
C ALA A 359 -7.23 -44.37 -19.27
N ALA A 360 -6.78 -44.68 -18.05
CA ALA A 360 -6.38 -46.05 -17.67
C ALA A 360 -7.48 -46.89 -16.98
N LYS A 361 -8.73 -46.41 -16.90
CA LYS A 361 -9.88 -47.20 -16.37
C LYS A 361 -10.83 -47.77 -17.44
N ALA A 362 -10.53 -47.60 -18.72
CA ALA A 362 -11.35 -48.11 -19.82
C ALA A 362 -10.74 -49.32 -20.59
N MET A 363 -9.64 -49.92 -20.10
CA MET A 363 -9.01 -51.09 -20.74
C MET A 363 -8.97 -52.35 -19.85
N ASN A 364 -9.87 -52.47 -18.87
CA ASN A 364 -10.10 -53.71 -18.11
C ASN A 364 -11.60 -53.93 -17.87
N MET A 365 -12.39 -53.78 -18.93
CA MET A 365 -13.72 -54.38 -19.05
C MET A 365 -13.81 -54.94 -20.46
N ASP A 366 -13.18 -56.09 -20.68
CA ASP A 366 -13.53 -57.09 -21.69
C ASP A 366 -13.18 -58.48 -21.13
#